data_AF-A0A7X1KNC0-F1
#
_entry.id   AF-A0A7X1KNC0-F1
#
_cell.length_a   1.000
_cell.length_b   1.000
_cell.length_c   1.000
_cell.angle_alpha   90.00
_cell.angle_beta   90.00
_cell.angle_gamma   90.00
#
_symmetry.space_group_name_H-M   'P 1'
#
loop_
_entity.id
_entity.type
_entity.pdbx_description
1 polymer ?
#
loop_
_entity_poly.entity_id
_entity_poly.type
_entity_poly.pdbx_seq_one_letter_code
_entity_poly.pdbx_strand_id
1 'polypeptide(L)'
;MSKIDDIPGEPSDDDLVGYGRPPKHSRFKPGQSGNPKGRPRGSRGLKTDLHEVLSARHTIQINGKTLKGTRQQLALVTLSARAATGDLKAQALLLPLIMQVFGTEDRGGDKNTLPPAELAMLEGFLAGIGELPVEAAATAADAAMAGHLRDDPSDHDLPLAPGPDEPEGPA
;
A
#
# COMPACT_ATOMS: atom_id res chain seq x y z
N MET A 1 18.32 72.88 -33.68
CA MET A 1 17.98 71.74 -34.56
C MET A 1 17.57 70.55 -33.70
N SER A 2 16.29 70.20 -33.73
CA SER A 2 15.72 69.03 -33.07
C SER A 2 15.96 67.79 -33.93
N LYS A 3 16.55 66.72 -33.37
CA LYS A 3 16.65 65.40 -34.03
C LYS A 3 15.72 64.40 -33.33
N ILE A 4 14.48 64.28 -33.81
CA ILE A 4 13.96 63.12 -34.60
C ILE A 4 15.02 62.00 -34.72
N ASP A 5 14.86 60.74 -34.31
CA ASP A 5 13.73 59.92 -33.88
C ASP A 5 14.26 58.81 -32.95
N ASP A 6 13.53 58.52 -31.88
CA ASP A 6 13.61 57.23 -31.18
C ASP A 6 13.01 56.18 -32.12
N ILE A 7 13.85 55.42 -32.81
CA ILE A 7 13.42 54.25 -33.60
C ILE A 7 13.15 53.12 -32.59
N PRO A 8 11.92 52.61 -32.46
CA PRO A 8 11.66 51.47 -31.60
C PRO A 8 12.45 50.26 -32.14
N GLY A 9 13.32 49.72 -31.29
CA GLY A 9 14.10 48.53 -31.62
C GLY A 9 13.18 47.37 -32.01
N GLU A 10 13.53 46.68 -33.10
CA GLU A 10 12.85 45.47 -33.59
C GLU A 10 12.60 44.50 -32.42
N PRO A 11 11.37 43.97 -32.27
CA PRO A 11 11.08 43.00 -31.22
C PRO A 11 11.92 41.75 -31.46
N SER A 12 12.72 41.38 -30.46
CA SER A 12 13.51 40.15 -30.54
C SER A 12 12.56 38.94 -30.55
N ASP A 13 12.94 37.81 -31.16
CA ASP A 13 12.14 36.54 -31.14
C ASP A 13 11.77 36.11 -29.70
N ASP A 14 12.54 36.62 -28.76
CA ASP A 14 12.47 36.49 -27.33
C ASP A 14 11.30 37.29 -26.67
N ASP A 15 10.74 38.28 -27.37
CA ASP A 15 9.60 39.11 -26.95
C ASP A 15 8.27 38.66 -27.58
N LEU A 16 8.30 37.69 -28.50
CA LEU A 16 7.11 37.15 -29.16
C LEU A 16 6.33 36.24 -28.20
N VAL A 17 5.20 36.75 -27.70
CA VAL A 17 4.23 36.00 -26.90
C VAL A 17 3.30 35.21 -27.82
N GLY A 18 3.09 33.92 -27.55
CA GLY A 18 2.26 33.05 -28.37
C GLY A 18 1.99 31.70 -27.69
N TYR A 19 1.32 30.79 -28.41
CA TYR A 19 1.04 29.44 -27.89
C TYR A 19 2.35 28.71 -27.53
N GLY A 20 2.47 28.21 -26.30
CA GLY A 20 3.69 27.58 -25.78
C GLY A 20 4.84 28.56 -25.46
N ARG A 21 4.65 29.86 -25.64
CA ARG A 21 5.64 30.92 -25.37
C ARG A 21 5.10 31.91 -24.32
N PRO A 22 5.07 31.53 -23.02
CA PRO A 22 4.55 32.41 -21.97
C PRO A 22 5.40 33.68 -21.83
N PRO A 23 4.85 34.84 -21.42
CA PRO A 23 5.61 36.09 -21.29
C PRO A 23 6.80 35.98 -20.32
N LYS A 24 7.96 36.54 -20.68
CA LYS A 24 9.19 36.43 -19.87
C LYS A 24 9.03 36.97 -18.44
N HIS A 25 8.33 38.09 -18.28
CA HIS A 25 8.14 38.74 -16.97
C HIS A 25 7.35 37.90 -15.97
N SER A 26 6.54 36.94 -16.43
CA SER A 26 5.72 36.06 -15.58
C SER A 26 6.28 34.64 -15.42
N ARG A 27 7.39 34.29 -16.10
CA ARG A 27 8.02 32.97 -15.95
C ARG A 27 8.67 32.87 -14.56
N PHE A 28 8.54 31.71 -13.91
CA PHE A 28 9.27 31.45 -12.68
C PHE A 28 10.77 31.32 -12.95
N LYS A 29 11.59 31.88 -12.06
CA LYS A 29 13.05 31.75 -12.14
C LYS A 29 13.45 30.31 -11.82
N PRO A 30 14.46 29.74 -12.50
CA PRO A 30 15.00 28.43 -12.14
C PRO A 30 15.37 28.37 -10.65
N GLY A 31 14.88 27.34 -9.96
CA GLY A 31 15.10 27.14 -8.51
C GLY A 31 14.12 27.88 -7.59
N GLN A 32 13.25 28.74 -8.11
CA GLN A 32 12.21 29.41 -7.35
C GLN A 32 10.84 28.77 -7.63
N SER A 33 10.22 28.20 -6.59
CA SER A 33 8.82 27.75 -6.67
C SER A 33 7.91 28.94 -6.89
N GLY A 34 6.90 28.80 -7.76
CA GLY A 34 5.84 29.79 -7.94
C GLY A 34 4.95 29.97 -6.70
N ASN A 35 4.97 29.00 -5.79
CA ASN A 35 4.35 29.12 -4.47
C ASN A 35 5.43 29.02 -3.38
N PRO A 36 5.96 30.16 -2.88
CA PRO A 36 6.96 30.17 -1.81
C PRO A 36 6.42 29.72 -0.45
N LYS A 37 5.10 29.69 -0.27
CA LYS A 37 4.42 29.12 0.92
C LYS A 37 4.16 27.61 0.80
N GLY A 38 4.49 27.01 -0.34
CA GLY A 38 4.39 25.57 -0.55
C GLY A 38 5.36 24.78 0.34
N ARG A 39 5.19 23.45 0.37
CA ARG A 39 6.08 22.57 1.14
C ARG A 39 7.53 22.75 0.68
N PRO A 40 8.47 23.13 1.57
CA PRO A 40 9.83 23.39 1.16
C PRO A 40 10.50 22.12 0.65
N ARG A 41 11.37 22.27 -0.35
CA ARG A 41 12.15 21.17 -0.92
C ARG A 41 13.03 20.56 0.17
N GLY A 42 12.90 19.25 0.39
CA GLY A 42 13.67 18.53 1.41
C GLY A 42 13.07 18.55 2.82
N SER A 43 11.82 19.01 2.99
CA SER A 43 11.13 18.90 4.28
C SER A 43 11.09 17.45 4.76
N ARG A 44 11.60 17.21 5.97
CA ARG A 44 11.52 15.92 6.65
C ARG A 44 10.06 15.54 6.89
N GLY A 45 9.76 14.25 6.87
CA GLY A 45 8.43 13.73 7.14
C GLY A 45 8.49 12.57 8.13
N LEU A 46 7.34 12.16 8.66
CA LEU A 46 7.27 11.10 9.66
C LEU A 46 8.02 9.82 9.22
N LYS A 47 7.92 9.44 7.95
CA LYS A 47 8.63 8.28 7.39
C LYS A 47 10.17 8.42 7.51
N THR A 48 10.72 9.61 7.20
CA THR A 48 12.17 9.83 7.26
C THR A 48 12.66 9.81 8.70
N ASP A 49 11.90 10.43 9.61
CA ASP A 49 12.27 10.51 11.01
C ASP A 49 12.14 9.14 11.70
N LEU A 50 11.09 8.38 11.39
CA LEU A 50 10.90 7.03 11.89
C LEU A 50 12.04 6.09 11.43
N HIS A 51 12.44 6.19 10.16
CA HIS A 51 13.57 5.40 9.65
C HIS A 51 14.88 5.73 10.37
N GLU A 52 15.18 7.00 10.63
CA GLU A 52 16.36 7.40 11.40
C GLU A 52 16.31 6.87 12.84
N VAL A 53 15.16 7.03 13.50
CA VAL A 53 14.96 6.54 14.88
C VAL A 53 15.14 5.03 14.97
N LEU A 54 14.63 4.27 14.01
CA LEU A 54 14.69 2.81 13.97
C LEU A 54 16.09 2.28 13.59
N SER A 55 16.83 3.01 12.76
CA SER A 55 18.19 2.65 12.35
C SER A 55 19.26 3.02 13.39
N ALA A 56 18.94 3.91 14.34
CA ALA A 56 19.84 4.24 15.45
C ALA A 56 20.22 2.99 16.27
N ARG A 57 21.50 2.90 16.65
CA ARG A 57 22.03 1.81 17.47
C ARG A 57 21.60 1.98 18.93
N HIS A 58 21.25 0.86 19.55
CA HIS A 58 20.89 0.80 20.96
C HIS A 58 21.42 -0.51 21.58
N THR A 59 21.41 -0.58 22.91
CA THR A 59 21.84 -1.75 23.66
C THR A 59 20.73 -2.12 24.63
N ILE A 60 20.29 -3.38 24.61
CA ILE A 60 19.28 -3.90 25.54
C ILE A 60 19.79 -5.16 26.23
N GLN A 61 19.20 -5.47 27.38
CA GLN A 61 19.44 -6.72 28.10
C GLN A 61 18.24 -7.64 27.88
N ILE A 62 18.48 -8.85 27.35
CA ILE A 62 17.46 -9.89 27.21
C ILE A 62 17.99 -11.15 27.87
N ASN A 63 17.24 -11.71 28.82
CA ASN A 63 17.59 -12.96 29.51
C ASN A 63 19.02 -12.96 30.07
N GLY A 64 19.45 -11.83 30.66
CA GLY A 64 20.78 -11.66 31.23
C GLY A 64 21.92 -11.46 30.22
N LYS A 65 21.64 -11.46 28.91
CA LYS A 65 22.62 -11.20 27.84
C LYS A 65 22.45 -9.81 27.26
N THR A 66 23.57 -9.13 27.05
CA THR A 66 23.61 -7.80 26.43
C THR A 66 23.64 -7.92 24.92
N LEU A 67 22.60 -7.42 24.26
CA LEU A 67 22.50 -7.39 22.81
C LEU A 67 22.62 -5.95 22.31
N LYS A 68 23.49 -5.75 21.31
CA LYS A 68 23.69 -4.47 20.62
C LYS A 68 23.17 -4.59 19.19
N GLY A 69 22.40 -3.62 18.73
CA GLY A 69 21.81 -3.64 17.39
C GLY A 69 21.06 -2.35 17.09
N THR A 70 20.43 -2.28 15.92
CA THR A 70 19.51 -1.17 15.62
C THR A 70 18.23 -1.30 16.44
N ARG A 71 17.54 -0.20 16.75
CA ARG A 71 16.27 -0.27 17.51
C ARG A 71 15.25 -1.18 16.84
N GLN A 72 15.19 -1.19 15.52
CA GLN A 72 14.32 -2.11 14.77
C GLN A 72 14.67 -3.59 15.04
N GLN A 73 15.95 -3.96 14.92
CA GLN A 73 16.39 -5.33 15.18
C GLN A 73 16.08 -5.77 16.61
N LEU A 74 16.39 -4.90 17.57
CA LEU A 74 16.17 -5.17 18.98
C LEU A 74 14.67 -5.29 19.33
N ALA A 75 13.82 -4.49 18.70
CA ALA A 75 12.38 -4.59 18.84
C ALA A 75 11.85 -5.93 18.31
N LEU A 76 12.33 -6.38 17.14
CA LEU A 76 11.94 -7.68 16.56
C LEU A 76 12.39 -8.85 17.45
N VAL A 77 13.62 -8.82 17.96
CA VAL A 77 14.13 -9.85 18.88
C VAL A 77 13.33 -9.87 20.19
N THR A 78 12.95 -8.71 20.71
CA THR A 78 12.15 -8.63 21.94
C THR A 78 10.73 -9.14 21.70
N LEU A 79 10.13 -8.78 20.56
CA LEU A 79 8.79 -9.24 20.17
C LEU A 79 8.76 -10.75 20.00
N SER A 80 9.75 -11.33 19.31
CA SER A 80 9.86 -12.78 19.12
C SER A 80 10.09 -13.52 20.43
N ALA A 81 10.95 -13.00 21.32
CA ALA A 81 11.19 -13.58 22.63
C ALA A 81 9.90 -13.62 23.48
N ARG A 82 9.13 -12.53 23.50
CA ARG A 82 7.84 -12.47 24.24
C ARG A 82 6.80 -13.41 23.64
N ALA A 83 6.69 -13.46 22.32
CA ALA A 83 5.80 -14.38 21.63
C ALA A 83 6.14 -15.85 21.95
N ALA A 84 7.43 -16.18 22.01
CA ALA A 84 7.92 -17.51 22.37
C ALA A 84 7.62 -17.89 23.83
N THR A 85 7.56 -16.92 24.74
CA THR A 85 7.16 -17.16 26.15
C THR A 85 5.65 -17.32 26.34
N GLY A 86 4.83 -17.18 25.30
CA GLY A 86 3.38 -17.35 25.36
C GLY A 86 2.56 -16.06 25.53
N ASP A 87 3.14 -14.88 25.31
CA ASP A 87 2.39 -13.63 25.30
C ASP A 87 1.48 -13.56 24.05
N LEU A 88 0.18 -13.76 24.25
CA LEU A 88 -0.83 -13.75 23.18
C LEU A 88 -0.84 -12.43 22.39
N LYS A 89 -0.54 -11.29 23.02
CA LYS A 89 -0.48 -10.00 22.30
C LYS A 89 0.75 -9.94 21.41
N ALA A 90 1.89 -10.42 21.88
CA ALA A 90 3.09 -10.49 21.08
C ALA A 90 2.92 -11.45 19.90
N GLN A 91 2.25 -12.59 20.10
CA GLN A 91 1.90 -13.53 19.02
C GLN A 91 0.95 -12.90 18.00
N ALA A 92 -0.08 -12.19 18.45
CA ALA A 92 -1.03 -11.50 17.57
C ALA A 92 -0.38 -10.40 16.71
N LEU A 93 0.72 -9.78 17.17
CA LEU A 93 1.50 -8.81 16.39
C LEU A 93 2.53 -9.49 15.48
N LEU A 94 3.13 -10.59 15.92
CA LEU A 94 4.20 -11.26 15.18
C LEU A 94 3.68 -12.10 14.02
N LEU A 95 2.58 -12.85 14.20
CA LEU A 95 2.03 -13.73 13.17
C LEU A 95 1.66 -12.98 11.88
N PRO A 96 0.94 -11.84 11.92
CA PRO A 96 0.66 -11.07 10.72
C PRO A 96 1.92 -10.55 10.03
N LEU A 97 2.94 -10.13 10.79
CA LEU A 97 4.22 -9.68 10.23
C LEU A 97 4.93 -10.81 9.48
N ILE A 98 4.93 -12.03 10.03
CA ILE A 98 5.49 -13.21 9.37
C ILE A 98 4.73 -13.48 8.07
N MET A 99 3.40 -13.53 8.10
CA MET A 99 2.58 -13.77 6.91
C MET A 99 2.77 -12.68 5.84
N GLN A 100 2.93 -11.42 6.24
CA GLN A 100 3.14 -10.32 5.30
C GLN A 100 4.52 -10.36 4.63
N VAL A 101 5.56 -10.76 5.37
CA VAL A 101 6.94 -10.77 4.86
C VAL A 101 7.27 -12.04 4.09
N PHE A 102 6.80 -13.19 4.58
CA PHE A 102 7.13 -14.50 4.02
C PHE A 102 5.99 -15.12 3.20
N GLY A 103 4.78 -14.57 3.25
CA GLY A 103 3.59 -15.16 2.61
C GLY A 103 3.07 -16.39 3.38
N THR A 104 1.98 -16.99 2.88
CA THR A 104 1.44 -18.28 3.37
C THR A 104 2.18 -19.49 2.80
N GLU A 105 3.25 -19.27 2.03
CA GLU A 105 3.98 -20.31 1.32
C GLU A 105 5.21 -20.71 2.10
N ASP A 106 5.00 -21.45 3.19
CA ASP A 106 6.07 -22.16 3.86
C ASP A 106 6.08 -23.61 3.37
N ARG A 107 6.59 -23.80 2.14
CA ARG A 107 7.28 -25.05 1.73
C ARG A 107 8.23 -24.73 0.57
N GLY A 108 9.50 -25.11 0.75
CA GLY A 108 10.62 -24.64 -0.05
C GLY A 108 10.62 -25.00 -1.53
N GLY A 109 11.49 -24.29 -2.26
CA GLY A 109 11.71 -24.43 -3.69
C GLY A 109 11.45 -23.10 -4.38
N ASP A 110 12.40 -22.65 -5.20
CA ASP A 110 12.18 -21.56 -6.12
C ASP A 110 10.86 -21.78 -6.86
N LYS A 111 9.95 -20.81 -6.83
CA LYS A 111 8.65 -20.87 -7.54
C LYS A 111 8.77 -21.14 -9.04
N ASN A 112 9.99 -21.05 -9.59
CA ASN A 112 10.35 -21.27 -10.98
C ASN A 112 11.19 -22.55 -11.22
N THR A 113 11.39 -23.41 -10.23
CA THR A 113 12.19 -24.63 -10.42
C THR A 113 11.50 -25.82 -9.78
N LEU A 114 10.55 -26.40 -10.53
CA LEU A 114 10.12 -27.76 -10.24
C LEU A 114 11.27 -28.72 -10.57
N PRO A 115 11.55 -29.71 -9.71
CA PRO A 115 12.50 -30.75 -10.05
C PRO A 115 12.03 -31.50 -11.31
N PRO A 116 12.94 -32.01 -12.15
CA PRO A 116 12.60 -32.61 -13.45
C PRO A 116 11.63 -33.79 -13.33
N ALA A 117 11.62 -34.49 -12.20
CA ALA A 117 10.68 -35.57 -11.91
C ALA A 117 9.22 -35.08 -11.74
N GLU A 118 9.02 -33.92 -11.12
CA GLU A 118 7.68 -33.33 -10.94
C GLU A 118 7.16 -32.74 -12.25
N LEU A 119 8.03 -32.15 -13.08
CA LEU A 119 7.69 -31.71 -14.42
C LEU A 119 7.20 -32.87 -15.30
N ALA A 120 7.89 -34.01 -15.28
CA ALA A 120 7.49 -35.19 -16.05
C ALA A 120 6.13 -35.75 -15.60
N MET A 121 5.82 -35.69 -14.29
CA MET A 121 4.51 -36.08 -13.76
C MET A 121 3.39 -35.14 -14.23
N LEU A 122 3.64 -33.83 -14.23
CA LEU A 122 2.71 -32.81 -14.73
C LEU A 122 2.48 -32.94 -16.24
N GLU A 123 3.54 -33.18 -17.01
CA GLU A 123 3.45 -33.38 -18.45
C GLU A 123 2.66 -34.64 -18.80
N GLY A 124 2.87 -35.74 -18.07
CA GLY A 124 2.06 -36.95 -18.20
C GLY A 124 0.59 -36.74 -17.81
N PHE A 125 0.33 -35.93 -16.78
CA PHE A 125 -1.04 -35.57 -16.36
C PHE A 125 -1.75 -34.71 -17.42
N LEU A 126 -1.08 -33.69 -17.94
CA LEU A 126 -1.61 -32.84 -19.01
C LEU A 126 -1.79 -33.60 -20.33
N ALA A 127 -0.89 -34.53 -20.66
CA ALA A 127 -1.04 -35.42 -21.81
C ALA A 127 -2.19 -36.43 -21.63
N GLY A 128 -2.51 -36.79 -20.38
CA GLY A 128 -3.63 -37.67 -20.04
C GLY A 128 -4.99 -36.96 -20.00
N ILE A 129 -5.00 -35.65 -19.73
CA ILE A 129 -6.19 -34.80 -19.86
C ILE A 129 -6.23 -34.29 -21.30
N GLY A 130 -6.77 -35.13 -22.19
CA GLY A 130 -6.97 -34.78 -23.59
C GLY A 130 -7.55 -33.38 -23.76
N GLU A 131 -6.97 -32.65 -24.72
CA GLU A 131 -7.35 -31.34 -25.22
C GLU A 131 -8.76 -30.88 -24.81
N LEU A 132 -8.83 -30.06 -23.76
CA LEU A 132 -9.94 -29.12 -23.61
C LEU A 132 -9.43 -27.74 -24.02
N PRO A 133 -10.19 -26.99 -24.85
CA PRO A 133 -9.76 -25.72 -25.37
C PRO A 133 -9.64 -24.73 -24.21
N VAL A 134 -8.40 -24.35 -23.89
CA VAL A 134 -8.07 -23.38 -22.82
C VAL A 134 -8.60 -21.98 -23.13
N GLU A 135 -9.10 -21.72 -24.34
CA GLU A 135 -9.69 -20.44 -24.73
C GLU A 135 -11.06 -20.16 -24.05
N ALA A 136 -11.79 -21.19 -23.59
CA ALA A 136 -13.11 -20.97 -22.98
C ALA A 136 -13.06 -20.58 -21.50
N ALA A 137 -11.96 -20.84 -20.78
CA ALA A 137 -11.85 -20.52 -19.35
C ALA A 137 -11.46 -19.06 -19.09
N ALA A 138 -10.71 -18.43 -20.02
CA ALA A 138 -10.31 -17.03 -19.90
C ALA A 138 -11.50 -16.07 -20.09
N THR A 139 -12.53 -16.46 -20.85
CA THR A 139 -13.71 -15.62 -21.10
C THR A 139 -14.83 -15.80 -20.07
N ALA A 140 -14.85 -16.91 -19.33
CA ALA A 140 -15.81 -17.14 -18.25
C ALA A 140 -15.46 -16.39 -16.95
N ALA A 141 -14.18 -16.13 -16.69
CA ALA A 141 -13.75 -15.34 -15.53
C ALA A 141 -14.09 -13.84 -15.67
N ASP A 142 -14.11 -13.31 -16.89
CA ASP A 142 -14.39 -11.89 -17.15
C ASP A 142 -15.92 -11.60 -17.22
N ALA A 143 -16.73 -12.57 -17.65
CA ALA A 143 -18.19 -12.45 -17.64
C ALA A 143 -18.82 -12.59 -16.24
N ALA A 144 -18.14 -13.26 -15.30
CA ALA A 144 -18.63 -13.41 -13.92
C ALA A 144 -18.51 -12.10 -13.09
N MET A 145 -17.80 -11.09 -13.59
CA MET A 145 -17.67 -9.79 -12.91
C MET A 145 -18.71 -8.75 -13.38
N ALA A 146 -19.50 -9.05 -14.42
CA ALA A 146 -20.48 -8.13 -15.01
C ALA A 146 -21.90 -8.72 -15.05
N GLY A 147 -22.50 -9.01 -13.88
CA GLY A 147 -23.92 -9.37 -13.89
C GLY A 147 -24.49 -10.03 -12.63
N HIS A 148 -24.46 -9.37 -11.47
CA HIS A 148 -25.52 -9.60 -10.49
C HIS A 148 -25.74 -8.42 -9.54
N LEU A 149 -26.49 -7.44 -10.05
CA LEU A 149 -27.38 -6.65 -9.20
C LEU A 149 -28.50 -7.59 -8.71
N ARG A 150 -28.41 -8.01 -7.45
CA ARG A 150 -29.56 -8.37 -6.63
C ARG A 150 -29.40 -7.67 -5.28
N ASP A 151 -29.88 -6.44 -5.22
CA ASP A 151 -30.51 -5.97 -4.01
C ASP A 151 -31.81 -6.77 -3.86
N ASP A 152 -31.84 -7.70 -2.92
CA ASP A 152 -33.09 -8.18 -2.33
C ASP A 152 -32.92 -8.15 -0.80
N PRO A 153 -33.43 -7.11 -0.12
CA PRO A 153 -33.36 -6.99 1.32
C PRO A 153 -34.59 -7.67 1.92
N SER A 154 -34.52 -8.99 2.09
CA SER A 154 -35.62 -9.77 2.65
C SER A 154 -35.08 -10.87 3.56
N ASP A 155 -34.78 -10.51 4.83
CA ASP A 155 -35.17 -11.30 6.03
C ASP A 155 -34.48 -10.77 7.30
N HIS A 156 -35.17 -9.89 8.04
CA HIS A 156 -35.46 -10.06 9.48
C HIS A 156 -36.05 -8.77 10.05
N ASP A 157 -37.35 -8.55 9.84
CA ASP A 157 -38.15 -7.57 10.61
C ASP A 157 -39.63 -7.82 10.24
N LEU A 158 -40.42 -8.54 11.03
CA LEU A 158 -41.31 -8.07 12.12
C LEU A 158 -42.34 -9.21 12.41
N PRO A 159 -43.20 -9.19 13.46
CA PRO A 159 -43.35 -8.22 14.54
C PRO A 159 -43.32 -8.86 15.95
N LEU A 160 -43.03 -8.07 17.00
CA LEU A 160 -43.50 -8.42 18.34
C LEU A 160 -44.32 -7.26 18.92
N ALA A 161 -45.63 -7.42 18.84
CA ALA A 161 -46.64 -6.67 19.60
C ALA A 161 -47.92 -7.53 19.67
N PRO A 162 -48.90 -7.23 20.55
CA PRO A 162 -48.81 -6.80 21.96
C PRO A 162 -49.78 -7.54 22.91
N GLY A 163 -49.53 -7.46 24.24
CA GLY A 163 -50.53 -7.53 25.33
C GLY A 163 -50.62 -8.84 26.14
N PRO A 164 -51.32 -8.88 27.31
CA PRO A 164 -51.92 -7.78 28.08
C PRO A 164 -51.60 -7.77 29.60
N ASP A 165 -51.83 -6.58 30.17
CA ASP A 165 -52.40 -6.23 31.48
C ASP A 165 -51.75 -6.63 32.82
N GLU A 166 -51.56 -5.57 33.61
CA GLU A 166 -51.42 -5.55 35.07
C GLU A 166 -52.51 -6.39 35.77
N PRO A 167 -52.29 -6.75 37.04
CA PRO A 167 -53.12 -6.05 38.01
C PRO A 167 -52.38 -5.53 39.25
N GLU A 168 -52.94 -4.42 39.72
CA GLU A 168 -52.74 -3.65 40.95
C GLU A 168 -52.60 -4.48 42.25
N GLY A 169 -51.71 -4.00 43.15
CA GLY A 169 -51.54 -4.16 44.62
C GLY A 169 -52.32 -5.23 45.45
N PRO A 170 -52.49 -5.05 46.77
CA PRO A 170 -51.71 -4.27 47.74
C PRO A 170 -51.18 -5.14 48.92
N ALA A 171 -50.20 -4.63 49.68
CA ALA A 171 -50.07 -4.84 51.13
C ALA A 171 -49.08 -3.83 51.72
#